data_AF-A0A4Y1Q848-F1
#
_entry.id   AF-A0A4Y1Q848-F1
#
_cell.length_a   1.000
_cell.length_b   1.000
_cell.length_c   1.000
_cell.angle_alpha   90.00
_cell.angle_beta   90.00
_cell.angle_gamma   90.00
#
_symmetry.space_group_name_H-M   'P 1'
#
loop_
_entity.id
_entity.type
_entity.pdbx_description
1 polymer ?
#
loop_
_entity_poly.entity_id
_entity_poly.type
_entity_poly.pdbx_seq_one_letter_code
_entity_poly.pdbx_strand_id
1 'polypeptide(L)'
;GNDEIKVYGVDRGTQDKLILMLSDDSPEVRAAALYALGTFMGASGSANPTKHGGGGTGTQYQLEERIHFRMEVAVATGATLAVKDDASPMVRKELLVLISCLVKEWRGYFVI
;
A
#
# COMPACT_ATOMS: atom_id res chain seq x y z
N GLY A 1 -9.38 -7.84 6.94
CA GLY A 1 -8.51 -7.12 7.89
C GLY A 1 -9.40 -6.41 8.88
N ASN A 2 -8.97 -5.32 9.49
CA ASN A 2 -9.92 -4.40 10.12
C ASN A 2 -10.48 -3.48 9.01
N ASP A 3 -11.52 -3.94 8.30
CA ASP A 3 -11.97 -3.27 7.07
C ASP A 3 -12.64 -1.92 7.37
N GLU A 4 -13.34 -1.81 8.51
CA GLU A 4 -13.95 -0.57 8.98
C GLU A 4 -12.91 0.55 9.17
N ILE A 5 -11.76 0.23 9.78
CA ILE A 5 -10.71 1.24 10.00
C ILE A 5 -10.04 1.65 8.69
N LYS A 6 -9.97 0.76 7.70
CA LYS A 6 -9.41 1.07 6.38
C LYS A 6 -10.34 1.99 5.58
N VAL A 7 -11.64 1.74 5.61
CA VAL A 7 -12.67 2.64 5.03
C VAL A 7 -12.53 4.03 5.61
N TYR A 8 -12.51 4.13 6.94
CA TYR A 8 -12.29 5.40 7.63
C TYR A 8 -10.96 6.08 7.25
N GLY A 9 -9.92 5.28 7.08
CA GLY A 9 -8.61 5.75 6.64
C GLY A 9 -8.63 6.37 5.24
N VAL A 10 -9.29 5.72 4.28
CA VAL A 10 -9.48 6.23 2.91
C VAL A 10 -10.21 7.57 2.93
N ASP A 11 -11.32 7.66 3.65
CA ASP A 11 -12.15 8.87 3.75
C ASP A 11 -11.37 10.06 4.35
N ARG A 12 -10.31 9.79 5.11
CA ARG A 12 -9.42 10.79 5.72
C ARG A 12 -8.13 11.06 4.95
N GLY A 13 -7.98 10.51 3.75
CA GLY A 13 -6.79 10.69 2.93
C GLY A 13 -5.52 10.15 3.60
N THR A 14 -5.64 9.00 4.30
CA THR A 14 -4.51 8.41 5.02
C THR A 14 -3.38 8.03 4.06
N GLN A 15 -3.75 7.50 2.89
CA GLN A 15 -2.82 7.19 1.81
C GLN A 15 -2.00 8.41 1.38
N ASP A 16 -2.62 9.58 1.25
CA ASP A 16 -1.93 10.80 0.81
C ASP A 16 -0.94 11.27 1.86
N LYS A 17 -1.33 11.21 3.15
CA LYS A 17 -0.46 11.56 4.28
C LYS A 17 0.76 10.65 4.37
N LEU A 18 0.58 9.35 4.14
CA LEU A 18 1.70 8.41 4.14
C LEU A 18 2.61 8.59 2.93
N ILE A 19 2.06 8.92 1.75
CA ILE A 19 2.85 9.25 0.56
C ILE A 19 3.72 10.50 0.81
N LEU A 20 3.19 11.51 1.50
CA LEU A 20 3.99 12.70 1.85
C LEU A 20 5.21 12.37 2.73
N MET A 21 5.12 11.35 3.59
CA MET A 21 6.25 10.91 4.43
C MET A 21 7.36 10.21 3.64
N LEU A 22 7.14 9.88 2.36
CA LEU A 22 8.18 9.27 1.50
C LEU A 22 9.28 10.25 1.09
N SER A 23 9.14 11.54 1.42
CA SER A 23 10.19 12.55 1.20
C SER A 23 10.98 12.88 2.46
N ASP A 24 10.80 12.13 3.56
CA ASP A 24 11.56 12.34 4.79
C ASP A 24 13.06 12.04 4.58
N ASP A 25 13.93 12.78 5.25
CA ASP A 25 15.38 12.60 5.16
C ASP A 25 15.81 11.21 5.71
N SER A 26 15.13 10.72 6.75
CA SER A 26 15.42 9.43 7.37
C SER A 26 14.88 8.27 6.52
N PRO A 27 15.75 7.34 6.08
CA PRO A 27 15.30 6.15 5.37
C PRO A 27 14.41 5.23 6.23
N GLU A 28 14.54 5.28 7.57
CA GLU A 28 13.67 4.56 8.49
C GLU A 28 12.23 5.07 8.45
N VAL A 29 12.05 6.40 8.39
CA VAL A 29 10.71 7.02 8.27
C VAL A 29 10.07 6.65 6.94
N ARG A 30 10.82 6.74 5.83
CA ARG A 30 10.33 6.34 4.50
C ARG A 30 9.95 4.86 4.45
N ALA A 31 10.79 3.98 4.99
CA ALA A 31 10.49 2.55 5.07
C ALA A 31 9.26 2.26 5.95
N ALA A 32 9.12 2.93 7.08
CA ALA A 32 7.95 2.79 7.96
C ALA A 32 6.66 3.27 7.28
N ALA A 33 6.72 4.37 6.51
CA ALA A 33 5.59 4.86 5.73
C ALA A 33 5.17 3.86 4.63
N LEU A 34 6.14 3.27 3.93
CA LEU A 34 5.85 2.20 2.95
C LEU A 34 5.30 0.93 3.61
N TYR A 35 5.81 0.54 4.77
CA TYR A 35 5.28 -0.59 5.52
C TYR A 35 3.82 -0.34 5.95
N ALA A 36 3.52 0.85 6.46
CA ALA A 36 2.16 1.26 6.80
C ALA A 36 1.24 1.25 5.58
N LEU A 37 1.69 1.80 4.44
CA LEU A 37 0.96 1.72 3.17
C LEU A 37 0.77 0.27 2.70
N GLY A 38 1.79 -0.58 2.85
CA GLY A 38 1.74 -1.99 2.50
C GLY A 38 0.65 -2.71 3.28
N THR A 39 0.65 -2.59 4.61
CA THR A 39 -0.38 -3.20 5.47
C THR A 39 -1.78 -2.64 5.18
N PHE A 40 -1.85 -1.34 4.88
CA PHE A 40 -3.07 -0.69 4.42
C PHE A 40 -3.59 -1.32 3.12
N MET A 41 -2.70 -1.58 2.14
CA MET A 41 -3.02 -2.23 0.86
C MET A 41 -3.07 -3.76 0.91
N GLY A 42 -2.96 -4.38 2.09
CA GLY A 42 -3.18 -5.82 2.23
C GLY A 42 -1.93 -6.66 2.50
N ALA A 43 -0.76 -6.06 2.75
CA ALA A 43 0.38 -6.80 3.30
C ALA A 43 0.06 -7.34 4.70
N SER A 44 0.67 -8.47 5.06
CA SER A 44 0.57 -8.99 6.42
C SER A 44 1.54 -8.26 7.34
N GLY A 45 1.01 -7.60 8.37
CA GLY A 45 1.82 -7.13 9.50
C GLY A 45 1.99 -8.18 10.62
N SER A 46 1.53 -9.41 10.40
CA SER A 46 1.54 -10.46 11.43
C SER A 46 2.93 -11.08 11.60
N ALA A 47 3.37 -11.26 12.85
CA ALA A 47 4.58 -12.03 13.18
C ALA A 47 4.44 -13.54 12.87
N ASN A 48 3.22 -14.05 12.74
CA ASN A 48 2.97 -15.43 12.33
C ASN A 48 3.14 -15.57 10.79
N PRO A 49 4.10 -16.38 10.30
CA PRO A 49 4.37 -16.56 8.87
C PRO A 49 3.24 -17.25 8.10
N THR A 50 2.34 -17.96 8.78
CA THR A 50 1.18 -18.61 8.15
C THR A 50 0.02 -17.64 7.89
N LYS A 51 0.05 -16.45 8.51
CA LYS A 51 -0.92 -15.39 8.24
C LYS A 51 -0.46 -14.58 7.04
N HIS A 52 -0.90 -14.99 5.87
CA HIS A 52 -0.68 -14.26 4.64
C HIS A 52 -1.55 -12.99 4.58
N GLY A 53 -1.01 -11.95 3.95
CA GLY A 53 -1.77 -10.74 3.63
C GLY A 53 -2.77 -11.00 2.51
N GLY A 54 -3.66 -10.06 2.25
CA GLY A 54 -4.62 -10.07 1.15
C GLY A 54 -5.86 -9.22 1.44
N GLY A 55 -6.70 -9.02 0.41
CA GLY A 55 -7.94 -8.25 0.50
C GLY A 55 -7.73 -6.75 0.36
N GLY A 56 -6.64 -6.31 -0.28
CA GLY A 56 -6.39 -4.91 -0.60
C GLY A 56 -6.52 -3.94 0.57
N THR A 57 -7.05 -2.76 0.27
CA THR A 57 -7.56 -1.79 1.25
C THR A 57 -8.87 -2.21 1.93
N GLY A 58 -9.29 -3.47 1.81
CA GLY A 58 -10.54 -4.00 2.37
C GLY A 58 -11.70 -3.89 1.38
N THR A 59 -12.92 -4.09 1.88
CA THR A 59 -14.14 -4.06 1.03
C THR A 59 -14.43 -2.71 0.39
N GLN A 60 -14.00 -1.60 1.00
CA GLN A 60 -14.22 -0.23 0.51
C GLN A 60 -15.65 -0.01 -0.03
N TYR A 61 -16.66 -0.39 0.77
CA TYR A 61 -18.08 -0.39 0.36
C TYR A 61 -18.63 0.98 -0.07
N GLN A 62 -17.94 2.06 0.30
CA GLN A 62 -18.28 3.43 -0.07
C GLN A 62 -17.80 3.81 -1.48
N LEU A 63 -16.99 2.97 -2.14
CA LEU A 63 -16.45 3.19 -3.47
C LEU A 63 -16.99 2.17 -4.47
N GLU A 64 -17.20 2.61 -5.71
CA GLU A 64 -17.36 1.68 -6.83
C GLU A 64 -16.04 0.95 -7.10
N GLU A 65 -16.10 -0.34 -7.46
CA GLU A 65 -14.91 -1.18 -7.72
C GLU A 65 -13.90 -0.49 -8.64
N ARG A 66 -14.35 0.17 -9.71
CA ARG A 66 -13.47 0.87 -10.65
C ARG A 66 -12.78 2.08 -10.01
N ILE A 67 -13.44 2.78 -9.08
CA ILE A 67 -12.86 3.90 -8.34
C ILE A 67 -11.87 3.38 -7.32
N HIS A 68 -12.22 2.32 -6.60
CA HIS A 68 -11.34 1.62 -5.65
C HIS A 68 -10.06 1.13 -6.34
N PHE A 69 -10.18 0.43 -7.47
CA PHE A 69 -9.03 0.00 -8.27
C PHE A 69 -8.12 1.17 -8.67
N ARG A 70 -8.69 2.24 -9.22
CA ARG A 70 -7.93 3.42 -9.63
C ARG A 70 -7.22 4.10 -8.47
N MET A 71 -7.85 4.14 -7.30
CA MET A 71 -7.24 4.67 -6.08
C MET A 71 -6.02 3.84 -5.68
N GLU A 72 -6.14 2.51 -5.61
CA GLU A 72 -5.02 1.65 -5.24
C GLU A 72 -3.86 1.71 -6.24
N VAL A 73 -4.18 1.76 -7.55
CA VAL A 73 -3.18 1.97 -8.60
C VAL A 73 -2.49 3.33 -8.43
N ALA A 74 -3.24 4.40 -8.12
CA ALA A 74 -2.68 5.72 -7.90
C ALA A 74 -1.73 5.74 -6.70
N VAL A 75 -2.10 5.08 -5.59
CA VAL A 75 -1.23 4.96 -4.40
C VAL A 75 0.07 4.24 -4.72
N ALA A 76 -0.01 3.06 -5.36
CA ALA A 76 1.17 2.30 -5.73
C ALA A 76 2.06 3.05 -6.73
N THR A 77 1.46 3.75 -7.70
CA THR A 77 2.19 4.56 -8.67
C THR A 77 2.88 5.75 -8.00
N GLY A 78 2.18 6.47 -7.11
CA GLY A 78 2.76 7.59 -6.37
C GLY A 78 3.94 7.16 -5.51
N ALA A 79 3.80 6.06 -4.77
CA ALA A 79 4.90 5.49 -3.98
C ALA A 79 6.07 5.05 -4.87
N THR A 80 5.79 4.43 -6.03
CA THR A 80 6.83 4.01 -6.97
C THR A 80 7.61 5.19 -7.53
N LEU A 81 6.92 6.26 -7.94
CA LEU A 81 7.57 7.47 -8.45
C LEU A 81 8.44 8.15 -7.40
N ALA A 82 8.02 8.14 -6.14
CA ALA A 82 8.79 8.73 -5.04
C ALA A 82 10.04 7.91 -4.65
N VAL A 83 9.99 6.57 -4.77
CA VAL A 83 10.96 5.68 -4.11
C VAL A 83 11.79 4.83 -5.08
N LYS A 84 11.44 4.73 -6.37
CA LYS A 84 12.14 3.82 -7.32
C LYS A 84 13.66 3.99 -7.35
N ASP A 85 14.13 5.23 -7.16
CA ASP A 85 15.54 5.62 -7.20
C ASP A 85 16.12 5.87 -5.79
N ASP A 86 15.44 5.40 -4.72
CA ASP A 86 15.90 5.57 -3.35
C ASP A 86 17.22 4.81 -3.12
N ALA A 87 18.21 5.51 -2.54
CA ALA A 87 19.52 4.94 -2.25
C ALA A 87 19.44 3.76 -1.26
N SER A 88 18.49 3.78 -0.33
CA SER A 88 18.35 2.76 0.69
C SER A 88 17.71 1.49 0.14
N PRO A 89 18.40 0.33 0.18
CA PRO A 89 17.80 -0.95 -0.22
C PRO A 89 16.63 -1.37 0.69
N MET A 90 16.62 -0.91 1.94
CA MET A 90 15.52 -1.15 2.88
C MET A 90 14.22 -0.51 2.38
N VAL A 91 14.28 0.74 1.93
CA VAL A 91 13.11 1.47 1.42
C VAL A 91 12.63 0.84 0.09
N ARG A 92 13.56 0.53 -0.84
CA ARG A 92 13.21 -0.13 -2.11
C ARG A 92 12.59 -1.51 -1.92
N LYS A 93 13.02 -2.27 -0.90
CA LYS A 93 12.40 -3.56 -0.56
C LYS A 93 10.95 -3.38 -0.13
N GLU A 94 10.64 -2.40 0.72
CA GLU A 94 9.26 -2.14 1.15
C GLU A 94 8.36 -1.69 -0.01
N LEU A 95 8.90 -0.95 -0.99
CA LEU A 95 8.17 -0.65 -2.23
C LEU A 95 7.76 -1.92 -3.00
N LEU A 96 8.63 -2.94 -3.08
CA LEU A 96 8.28 -4.21 -3.72
C LEU A 96 7.16 -4.93 -2.97
N VAL A 97 7.16 -4.90 -1.64
CA VAL A 97 6.07 -5.47 -0.83
C VAL A 97 4.76 -4.76 -1.14
N LEU A 98 4.75 -3.43 -1.20
CA LEU A 98 3.58 -2.63 -1.59
C LEU A 98 3.03 -3.02 -2.97
N ILE A 99 3.90 -3.07 -3.99
CA ILE A 99 3.52 -3.46 -5.36
C ILE A 99 2.96 -4.89 -5.40
N SER A 100 3.54 -5.81 -4.63
CA SER A 100 3.04 -7.19 -4.55
C SER A 100 1.60 -7.27 -4.04
N CYS A 101 1.19 -6.34 -3.17
CA CYS A 101 -0.18 -6.27 -2.67
C CYS A 101 -1.16 -5.86 -3.77
N LEU A 102 -0.80 -4.84 -4.57
CA LEU A 102 -1.60 -4.40 -5.72
C LEU A 102 -1.78 -5.54 -6.74
N VAL A 103 -0.68 -6.23 -7.08
CA VAL A 103 -0.72 -7.35 -8.04
C VAL A 103 -1.55 -8.50 -7.51
N LYS A 104 -1.45 -8.81 -6.22
CA LYS A 104 -2.21 -9.90 -5.59
C LYS A 104 -3.72 -9.61 -5.61
N GLU A 105 -4.11 -8.38 -5.30
CA GLU A 105 -5.51 -7.98 -5.26
C GLU A 105 -6.12 -7.92 -6.67
N TRP A 106 -5.46 -7.21 -7.58
CA TRP A 106 -5.97 -6.95 -8.93
C TRP A 106 -5.39 -7.88 -9.98
N ARG A 107 -5.03 -9.12 -9.60
CA ARG A 107 -4.36 -10.11 -10.46
C ARG A 107 -5.01 -10.31 -11.84
N GLY A 108 -6.33 -10.14 -11.94
CA GLY A 108 -7.06 -10.24 -13.21
C GLY A 108 -6.62 -9.23 -14.27
N TYR A 109 -6.05 -8.09 -13.86
CA TYR A 109 -5.49 -7.07 -14.76
C TYR A 109 -4.02 -7.32 -15.13
N PHE A 110 -3.33 -8.23 -14.44
CA PHE A 110 -1.90 -8.54 -14.67
C PHE A 110 -1.68 -9.84 -15.44
N VAL A 111 -2.73 -10.62 -15.69
CA VAL A 111 -2.69 -11.82 -16.53
C VAL A 111 -3.26 -11.45 -17.90
N ILE A 112 -2.43 -11.59 -18.95
CA ILE A 112 -2.77 -11.32 -20.36
C ILE A 112 -2.99 -12.63 -21.09
#